data_AF-A0A317KF93-F1
#
_entry.id   AF-A0A317KF93-F1
#
_cell.length_a   1.000
_cell.length_b   1.000
_cell.length_c   1.000
_cell.angle_alpha   90.00
_cell.angle_beta   90.00
_cell.angle_gamma   90.00
#
_symmetry.space_group_name_H-M   'P 1'
#
loop_
_entity.id
_entity.type
_entity.pdbx_description
1 polymer ?
#
loop_
_entity_poly.entity_id
_entity_poly.type
_entity_poly.pdbx_seq_one_letter_code
_entity_poly.pdbx_strand_id
1 'polypeptide(L)'
;MAGERGAGAVGRLVVRVVVATLGVGCLVVTGEGAWQATGHGVAYLRDPEHNPGARRSQVDFESLRREFADQVPPGSRVYPVPAATDRTLWRQRLAEFAALTGSLVVGNPDAADHLVSVGVVEQPGPTGPRVRLVVRRAGR
;
A
#
# COMPACT_ATOMS: atom_id res chain seq x y z
N MET A 1 7.69 -67.21 10.58
CA MET A 1 6.98 -65.91 10.73
C MET A 1 7.96 -64.79 11.10
N ALA A 2 8.94 -64.50 10.23
CA ALA A 2 10.02 -63.53 10.51
C ALA A 2 10.04 -62.31 9.55
N GLY A 3 9.22 -62.31 8.50
CA GLY A 3 9.22 -61.26 7.46
C GLY A 3 8.43 -59.98 7.83
N GLU A 4 7.46 -60.06 8.74
CA GLU A 4 6.55 -58.94 9.00
C GLU A 4 7.11 -57.86 9.94
N ARG A 5 8.11 -58.20 10.77
CA ARG A 5 8.75 -57.24 11.68
C ARG A 5 9.70 -56.25 10.97
N GLY A 6 10.31 -56.67 9.86
CA GLY A 6 11.23 -55.83 9.08
C GLY A 6 10.51 -54.73 8.29
N ALA A 7 9.39 -55.07 7.65
CA ALA A 7 8.59 -54.13 6.85
C ALA A 7 8.02 -52.98 7.70
N GLY A 8 7.56 -53.28 8.93
CA GLY A 8 7.05 -52.26 9.86
C GLY A 8 8.14 -51.34 10.45
N ALA A 9 9.38 -51.81 10.54
CA ALA A 9 10.53 -51.00 10.98
C ALA A 9 11.01 -50.08 9.85
N VAL A 10 11.11 -50.60 8.61
CA VAL A 10 11.47 -49.82 7.43
C VAL A 10 10.41 -48.75 7.14
N GLY A 11 9.12 -49.09 7.19
CA GLY A 11 8.03 -48.12 7.01
C GLY A 11 8.08 -46.98 8.04
N ARG A 12 8.37 -47.29 9.31
CA ARG A 12 8.50 -46.29 10.37
C ARG A 12 9.73 -45.39 10.19
N LEU A 13 10.82 -45.94 9.64
CA LEU A 13 12.04 -45.21 9.34
C LEU A 13 11.83 -44.26 8.15
N VAL A 14 11.16 -44.72 7.09
CA VAL A 14 10.78 -43.88 5.94
C VAL A 14 9.89 -42.71 6.38
N VAL A 15 8.86 -42.98 7.19
CA VAL A 15 7.97 -41.92 7.71
C VAL A 15 8.75 -40.88 8.53
N ARG A 16 9.68 -41.32 9.39
CA ARG A 16 10.52 -40.41 10.18
C ARG A 16 11.41 -39.54 9.31
N VAL A 17 12.02 -40.12 8.27
CA VAL A 17 12.86 -39.37 7.33
C VAL A 17 12.03 -38.33 6.57
N VAL A 18 10.85 -38.70 6.08
CA VAL A 18 9.93 -37.80 5.37
C VAL A 18 9.47 -36.64 6.26
N VAL A 19 9.08 -36.92 7.51
CA VAL A 19 8.68 -35.88 8.46
C VAL A 19 9.84 -34.95 8.79
N ALA A 20 11.05 -35.50 8.97
CA ALA A 20 12.24 -34.68 9.21
C ALA A 20 12.59 -33.78 8.01
N THR A 21 12.50 -34.30 6.78
CA THR A 21 12.75 -33.48 5.56
C THR A 21 11.68 -32.42 5.36
N LEU A 22 10.41 -32.73 5.61
CA LEU A 22 9.33 -31.73 5.59
C LEU A 22 9.54 -30.64 6.65
N GLY A 23 9.92 -31.03 7.87
CA GLY A 23 10.21 -30.08 8.96
C GLY A 23 11.38 -29.16 8.62
N VAL A 24 12.48 -29.71 8.11
CA VAL A 24 13.66 -28.94 7.67
C VAL A 24 13.31 -28.05 6.48
N GLY A 25 12.57 -28.54 5.49
CA GLY A 25 12.11 -27.74 4.34
C GLY A 25 11.23 -26.57 4.76
N CYS A 26 10.31 -26.78 5.70
CA CYS A 26 9.47 -25.71 6.24
C CYS A 26 10.31 -24.63 6.94
N LEU A 27 11.31 -25.03 7.74
CA LEU A 27 12.22 -24.10 8.41
C LEU A 27 13.04 -23.27 7.41
N VAL A 28 13.53 -23.87 6.33
CA VAL A 28 14.29 -23.17 5.27
C VAL A 28 13.40 -22.14 4.56
N VAL A 29 12.20 -22.52 4.13
CA VAL A 29 11.25 -21.60 3.47
C VAL A 29 10.87 -20.44 4.40
N THR A 30 10.66 -20.71 5.68
CA THR A 30 10.34 -19.67 6.67
C THR A 30 11.54 -18.74 6.90
N GLY A 31 12.75 -19.26 6.88
CA GLY A 31 13.99 -18.48 6.99
C GLY A 31 14.23 -17.56 5.78
N GLU A 32 13.98 -18.05 4.56
CA GLU A 32 14.06 -17.23 3.35
C GLU A 32 13.02 -16.12 3.34
N GLY A 33 11.78 -16.42 3.76
CA GLY A 33 10.72 -15.43 3.91
C GLY A 33 11.06 -14.36 4.96
N ALA A 34 11.64 -14.75 6.09
CA ALA A 34 12.10 -13.83 7.12
C ALA A 34 13.25 -12.94 6.63
N TRP A 35 14.17 -13.49 5.83
CA TRP A 35 15.27 -12.72 5.25
C TRP A 35 14.78 -11.73 4.19
N GLN A 36 13.83 -12.12 3.34
CA GLN A 36 13.19 -11.21 2.38
C GLN A 36 12.41 -10.11 3.06
N ALA A 37 11.59 -10.44 4.07
CA ALA A 37 10.85 -9.43 4.85
C ALA A 37 11.80 -8.46 5.56
N THR A 38 12.90 -8.97 6.13
CA THR A 38 13.95 -8.14 6.75
C THR A 38 14.66 -7.28 5.72
N GLY A 39 14.98 -7.83 4.54
CA GLY A 39 15.61 -7.10 3.44
C GLY A 39 14.73 -5.96 2.92
N HIS A 40 13.43 -6.21 2.73
CA HIS A 40 12.46 -5.18 2.38
C HIS A 40 12.30 -4.13 3.47
N GLY A 41 12.27 -4.55 4.75
CA GLY A 41 12.22 -3.63 5.89
C GLY A 41 13.48 -2.76 6.00
N VAL A 42 14.67 -3.32 5.81
CA VAL A 42 15.94 -2.58 5.84
C VAL A 42 16.06 -1.65 4.63
N ALA A 43 15.62 -2.08 3.45
CA ALA A 43 15.56 -1.22 2.27
C ALA A 43 14.62 -0.02 2.51
N TYR A 44 13.46 -0.26 3.11
CA TYR A 44 12.52 0.80 3.50
C TYR A 44 13.11 1.76 4.54
N LEU A 45 13.88 1.26 5.51
CA LEU A 45 14.53 2.10 6.54
C LEU A 45 15.74 2.87 6.01
N ARG A 46 16.41 2.36 4.97
CA ARG A 46 17.59 3.00 4.35
C ARG A 46 17.26 3.92 3.19
N ASP A 47 16.01 3.89 2.71
CA ASP A 47 15.54 4.80 1.69
C ASP A 47 15.50 6.24 2.26
N PRO A 48 16.32 7.16 1.72
CA PRO A 48 16.32 8.56 2.18
C PRO A 48 14.97 9.26 1.94
N GLU A 49 14.08 8.76 1.07
CA GLU A 49 12.70 9.24 0.95
C GLU A 49 11.81 8.85 2.16
N HIS A 50 12.20 7.82 2.91
CA HIS A 50 11.47 7.30 4.08
C HIS A 50 12.04 7.76 5.43
N ASN A 51 13.04 8.63 5.41
CA ASN A 51 13.69 9.16 6.61
C ASN A 51 12.72 10.11 7.36
N PRO A 52 12.17 9.73 8.54
CA PRO A 52 11.11 10.49 9.21
C PRO A 52 11.57 11.89 9.70
N GLY A 53 12.87 12.16 9.71
CA GLY A 53 13.45 13.45 10.09
C GLY A 53 13.53 14.49 8.96
N ALA A 54 13.34 14.10 7.69
CA ALA A 54 13.44 15.01 6.55
C ALA A 54 12.04 15.38 6.04
N ARG A 55 11.35 16.24 6.80
CA ARG A 55 10.14 16.98 6.35
C ARG A 55 9.08 16.12 5.65
N ARG A 56 8.44 15.20 6.37
CA ARG A 56 6.99 15.07 6.16
C ARG A 56 6.37 16.36 6.67
N SER A 57 6.23 17.33 5.77
CA SER A 57 5.25 18.39 5.92
C SER A 57 4.00 17.77 6.50
N GLN A 58 3.57 18.22 7.68
CA GLN A 58 2.30 17.79 8.27
C GLN A 58 1.20 18.28 7.36
N VAL A 59 0.95 17.54 6.29
CA VAL A 59 -0.19 17.72 5.42
C VAL A 59 -1.39 17.33 6.27
N ASP A 60 -2.23 18.31 6.58
CA ASP A 60 -3.48 18.08 7.29
C ASP A 60 -4.47 17.40 6.34
N PHE A 61 -4.41 16.08 6.29
CA PHE A 61 -5.28 15.25 5.45
C PHE A 61 -6.75 15.37 5.83
N GLU A 62 -7.06 15.68 7.09
CA GLU A 62 -8.45 15.84 7.52
C GLU A 62 -9.04 17.13 6.95
N SER A 63 -8.27 18.22 6.95
CA SER A 63 -8.67 19.45 6.26
C SER A 63 -8.84 19.24 4.76
N LEU A 64 -7.92 18.52 4.10
CA LEU A 64 -8.06 18.18 2.68
C LEU A 64 -9.27 17.28 2.39
N ARG A 65 -9.59 16.33 3.28
CA ARG A 65 -10.77 15.48 3.13
C ARG A 65 -12.06 16.30 3.20
N ARG A 66 -12.12 17.31 4.07
CA ARG A 66 -13.27 18.24 4.13
C ARG A 66 -13.34 19.08 2.87
N GLU A 67 -12.20 19.63 2.43
CA GLU A 67 -12.10 20.39 1.18
C GLU A 67 -12.55 19.55 -0.04
N PHE A 68 -12.25 18.24 -0.04
CA PHE A 68 -12.74 17.30 -1.05
C PHE A 68 -14.26 17.18 -1.00
N ALA A 69 -14.83 16.95 0.18
CA ALA A 69 -16.27 16.77 0.36
C ALA A 69 -17.06 18.04 -0.02
N ASP A 70 -16.48 19.21 0.20
CA ASP A 70 -17.08 20.49 -0.18
C ASP A 70 -17.09 20.71 -1.71
N GLN A 71 -16.13 20.11 -2.44
CA GLN A 71 -15.98 20.28 -3.90
C GLN A 71 -16.58 19.15 -4.73
N VAL A 72 -16.67 17.94 -4.18
CA VAL A 72 -17.09 16.72 -4.87
C VAL A 72 -18.37 16.18 -4.22
N PRO A 73 -19.53 16.28 -4.90
CA PRO A 73 -20.78 15.74 -4.39
C PRO A 73 -20.68 14.21 -4.18
N PRO A 74 -21.29 13.65 -3.12
CA PRO A 74 -21.43 12.21 -2.96
C PRO A 74 -22.08 11.56 -4.20
N GLY A 75 -21.65 10.35 -4.53
CA GLY A 75 -22.09 9.60 -5.72
C GLY A 75 -21.39 10.00 -7.02
N SER A 76 -20.54 11.05 -7.01
CA SER A 76 -19.77 11.44 -8.19
C SER A 76 -18.71 10.41 -8.56
N ARG A 77 -18.41 10.29 -9.86
CA ARG A 77 -17.27 9.51 -10.35
C ARG A 77 -16.03 10.40 -10.40
N VAL A 78 -14.95 9.94 -9.79
CA VAL A 78 -13.75 10.75 -9.58
C VAL A 78 -12.54 10.01 -10.13
N TYR A 79 -11.71 10.70 -10.90
CA TYR A 79 -10.42 10.19 -11.32
C TYR A 79 -9.30 10.93 -10.57
N PRO A 80 -8.52 10.24 -9.72
CA PRO A 80 -7.37 10.82 -9.07
C PRO A 80 -6.25 11.03 -10.09
N VAL A 81 -5.82 12.27 -10.25
CA VAL A 81 -4.66 12.67 -11.03
C VAL A 81 -3.51 12.85 -10.03
N PRO A 82 -2.71 11.81 -9.78
CA PRO A 82 -1.67 11.86 -8.76
C PRO A 82 -0.62 12.92 -9.11
N ALA A 83 -0.20 13.69 -8.11
CA ALA A 83 0.89 14.65 -8.28
C ALA A 83 2.17 13.95 -8.73
N ALA A 84 3.03 14.64 -9.48
CA ALA A 84 4.29 14.07 -9.97
C ALA A 84 5.19 13.63 -8.80
N THR A 85 5.19 14.42 -7.73
CA THR A 85 5.80 14.08 -6.44
C THR A 85 4.87 13.13 -5.67
N ASP A 86 5.40 12.01 -5.19
CA ASP A 86 4.69 11.02 -4.35
C ASP A 86 3.39 10.45 -4.96
N ARG A 87 3.45 10.03 -6.23
CA ARG A 87 2.31 9.48 -6.98
C ARG A 87 1.54 8.41 -6.20
N THR A 88 2.25 7.47 -5.57
CA THR A 88 1.66 6.34 -4.84
C THR A 88 0.86 6.82 -3.63
N LEU A 89 1.45 7.72 -2.83
CA LEU A 89 0.80 8.28 -1.64
C LEU A 89 -0.46 9.05 -2.02
N TRP A 90 -0.36 9.95 -3.00
CA TRP A 90 -1.51 10.78 -3.37
C TRP A 90 -2.62 10.00 -4.06
N ARG A 91 -2.29 8.98 -4.85
CA ARG A 91 -3.28 8.07 -5.41
C ARG A 91 -4.07 7.35 -4.31
N GLN A 92 -3.37 6.82 -3.30
CA GLN A 92 -4.01 6.18 -2.16
C GLN A 92 -4.88 7.16 -1.37
N ARG A 93 -4.35 8.35 -1.02
CA ARG A 93 -5.07 9.34 -0.21
C ARG A 93 -6.33 9.86 -0.89
N LEU A 94 -6.27 10.16 -2.19
CA LEU A 94 -7.46 10.60 -2.94
C LEU A 94 -8.50 9.49 -3.07
N ALA A 95 -8.07 8.23 -3.19
CA ALA A 95 -9.00 7.09 -3.19
C ALA A 95 -9.68 6.92 -1.82
N GLU A 96 -8.95 7.10 -0.72
CA GLU A 96 -9.51 7.10 0.64
C GLU A 96 -10.53 8.24 0.82
N PHE A 97 -10.25 9.45 0.33
CA PHE A 97 -11.21 10.56 0.41
C PHE A 97 -12.50 10.26 -0.35
N ALA A 98 -12.39 9.72 -1.56
CA ALA A 98 -13.55 9.33 -2.34
C ALA A 98 -14.40 8.28 -1.60
N ALA A 99 -13.76 7.23 -1.06
CA ALA A 99 -14.45 6.19 -0.31
C ALA A 99 -15.18 6.74 0.93
N LEU A 100 -14.51 7.61 1.71
CA LEU A 100 -15.08 8.19 2.94
C LEU A 100 -16.20 9.22 2.69
N THR A 101 -16.25 9.81 1.50
CA THR A 101 -17.25 10.82 1.11
C THR A 101 -18.35 10.27 0.22
N GLY A 102 -18.34 8.96 -0.06
CA GLY A 102 -19.35 8.29 -0.89
C GLY A 102 -19.19 8.55 -2.39
N SER A 103 -17.99 8.90 -2.86
CA SER A 103 -17.67 9.04 -4.28
C SER A 103 -17.02 7.77 -4.84
N LEU A 104 -17.15 7.54 -6.15
CA LEU A 104 -16.60 6.35 -6.82
C LEU A 104 -15.31 6.69 -7.57
N VAL A 105 -14.21 6.00 -7.25
CA VAL A 105 -12.96 6.11 -8.02
C VAL A 105 -13.08 5.33 -9.33
N VAL A 106 -12.85 6.00 -10.46
CA VAL A 106 -12.83 5.35 -11.79
C VAL A 106 -11.42 5.12 -12.31
N GLY A 107 -11.25 4.12 -13.16
CA GLY A 107 -9.95 3.75 -13.75
C GLY A 107 -9.52 4.57 -14.97
N ASN A 108 -10.43 5.36 -15.56
CA ASN A 108 -10.19 6.17 -16.75
C ASN A 108 -10.69 7.61 -16.53
N PRO A 109 -9.93 8.66 -16.87
CA PRO A 109 -10.38 10.05 -16.75
C PRO A 109 -11.67 10.36 -17.52
N ASP A 110 -11.92 9.75 -18.68
CA ASP A 110 -13.12 10.05 -19.48
C ASP A 110 -14.42 9.51 -18.85
N ALA A 111 -14.29 8.56 -17.92
CA ALA A 111 -15.43 8.02 -17.17
C ALA A 111 -15.74 8.83 -15.90
N ALA A 112 -14.92 9.84 -15.58
CA ALA A 112 -15.06 10.66 -14.39
C ALA A 112 -15.99 11.85 -14.65
N ASP A 113 -16.67 12.28 -13.59
CA ASP A 113 -17.35 13.57 -13.53
C ASP A 113 -16.38 14.65 -13.00
N HIS A 114 -15.40 14.24 -12.19
CA HIS A 114 -14.37 15.11 -11.63
C HIS A 114 -12.95 14.53 -11.75
N LEU A 115 -12.01 15.36 -12.15
CA LEU A 115 -10.57 15.10 -12.07
C LEU A 115 -10.03 15.79 -10.82
N VAL A 116 -9.38 15.03 -9.94
CA VAL A 116 -8.88 15.56 -8.66
C VAL A 116 -7.38 15.41 -8.61
N SER A 117 -6.67 16.53 -8.53
CA SER A 117 -5.21 16.55 -8.35
C SER A 117 -4.82 17.32 -7.10
N VAL A 118 -3.53 17.27 -6.76
CA VAL A 118 -2.95 17.99 -5.64
C VAL A 118 -1.97 19.02 -6.19
N GLY A 119 -2.17 20.28 -5.82
CA GLY A 119 -1.26 21.38 -6.13
C GLY A 119 -0.43 21.75 -4.90
N VAL A 120 0.85 22.07 -5.12
CA VAL A 120 1.70 22.68 -4.09
C VAL A 120 1.40 24.19 -4.08
N VAL A 121 1.15 24.74 -2.89
CA VAL A 121 1.01 26.19 -2.69
C VAL A 121 2.41 26.76 -2.47
N GLU A 122 2.78 27.76 -3.26
CA GLU A 122 4.14 28.34 -3.29
C GLU A 122 4.57 28.99 -1.97
N GLN A 123 3.63 29.29 -1.07
CA GLN A 123 3.93 29.76 0.28
C GLN A 123 3.86 28.59 1.28
N PRO A 124 5.00 28.15 1.82
CA PRO A 124 5.02 27.21 2.94
C PRO A 124 4.27 27.83 4.12
N GLY A 125 3.36 27.08 4.72
CA GLY A 125 2.82 27.42 6.02
C GLY A 125 3.90 27.22 7.11
N PRO A 126 3.65 27.66 8.36
CA PRO A 126 4.59 27.47 9.46
C PRO A 126 4.94 25.99 9.75
N THR A 127 4.17 25.03 9.21
CA THR A 127 4.33 23.58 9.38
C THR A 127 4.76 22.82 8.11
N GLY A 128 5.16 23.54 7.04
CA GLY A 128 5.67 22.95 5.80
C GLY A 128 4.91 23.38 4.53
N PRO A 129 5.23 22.78 3.36
CA PRO A 129 4.49 23.03 2.12
C PRO A 129 3.00 22.83 2.33
N ARG A 130 2.23 23.90 2.10
CA ARG A 130 0.77 23.83 2.07
C ARG A 130 0.40 23.23 0.73
N VAL A 131 -0.34 22.13 0.73
CA VAL A 131 -0.93 21.56 -0.48
C VAL A 131 -2.41 21.90 -0.51
N ARG A 132 -3.00 21.95 -1.71
CA ARG A 132 -4.43 22.15 -1.90
C ARG A 132 -4.98 21.12 -2.88
N LEU A 133 -6.27 20.81 -2.76
CA LEU A 133 -6.94 20.03 -3.79
C LEU A 133 -7.26 20.93 -4.98
N VAL A 134 -7.10 20.36 -6.18
CA VAL A 134 -7.49 20.98 -7.43
C VAL A 134 -8.53 20.06 -8.05
N VAL A 135 -9.80 20.44 -7.91
CA VAL A 135 -10.93 19.72 -8.51
C VAL A 135 -11.30 20.40 -9.82
N ARG A 136 -11.27 19.65 -10.91
CA ARG A 136 -11.75 20.10 -12.21
C ARG A 136 -12.93 19.23 -12.62
N ARG A 137 -14.02 19.83 -13.10
CA ARG A 137 -15.05 19.04 -13.78
C ARG A 137 -14.43 18.44 -15.05
N ALA A 138 -14.66 17.15 -15.26
CA ALA A 138 -14.34 16.53 -16.54
C ALA A 138 -15.28 17.16 -17.59
N GLY A 139 -14.71 17.89 -18.55
CA GLY A 139 -15.49 18.41 -19.67
C GLY A 139 -16.01 17.24 -20.49
N ARG A 140 -17.32 17.22 -20.72
CA ARG A 140 -17.92 16.45 -21.81
C ARG A 140 -18.20 17.40 -22.96
#